data_AF-A0A3D4YS40-F1
#
_entry.id   AF-A0A3D4YS40-F1
#
_cell.length_a   1.000
_cell.length_b   1.000
_cell.length_c   1.000
_cell.angle_alpha   90.00
_cell.angle_beta   90.00
_cell.angle_gamma   90.00
#
_symmetry.space_group_name_H-M   'P 1'
#
loop_
_entity.id
_entity.type
_entity.pdbx_description
1 polymer ?
#
loop_
_entity_poly.entity_id
_entity_poly.type
_entity_poly.pdbx_seq_one_letter_code
_entity_poly.pdbx_strand_id
1 'polypeptide(L)'
;MDTGRYAKLFLSESRENLSEINNALLELERGGSDTAIPRLFRAVHTMKGMGAAMGYTSVGELSHELETLLDKLRNGALVVTRPIIDTLFSGVDALEQAVDLATGAAPQQLDVKDIMARIRAASSEETAPTFTSEFAIVPVDKKAPAHSGSSAPASQAPQKTSRHIRIDARRLDTLMNVVGELVIARDRIQKIAQQLGDESLLEATLRASQILANLQNEIMTSRMVPVWQIFERFPRVVRDTARSLGKEVDFKIEGREIELDRSMLDEMGEPVLHLLRNSLDHGVETP
;
A
#
# COMPACT_ATOMS: atom_id res chain seq x y z
N MET A 1 -1.29 34.76 2.88
CA MET A 1 -0.97 33.57 2.06
C MET A 1 -2.14 32.62 2.16
N ASP A 2 -2.57 32.02 1.06
CA ASP A 2 -3.78 31.19 0.98
C ASP A 2 -3.54 29.78 1.54
N THR A 3 -3.62 29.66 2.87
CA THR A 3 -3.30 28.44 3.64
C THR A 3 -4.09 27.20 3.18
N GLY A 4 -5.31 27.37 2.67
CA GLY A 4 -6.14 26.26 2.18
C GLY A 4 -5.62 25.62 0.88
N ARG A 5 -4.98 26.39 0.01
CA ARG A 5 -4.38 25.87 -1.23
C ARG A 5 -3.10 25.08 -0.96
N TYR A 6 -2.27 25.55 -0.02
CA TYR A 6 -1.06 24.85 0.40
C TYR A 6 -1.36 23.56 1.16
N ALA A 7 -2.41 23.53 1.99
CA ALA A 7 -2.85 22.32 2.68
C ALA A 7 -3.30 21.21 1.72
N LYS A 8 -4.03 21.55 0.65
CA LYS A 8 -4.43 20.58 -0.39
C LYS A 8 -3.25 20.03 -1.18
N LEU A 9 -2.29 20.89 -1.54
CA LEU A 9 -1.07 20.47 -2.23
C LEU A 9 -0.24 19.54 -1.33
N PHE A 10 -0.01 19.96 -0.08
CA PHE A 10 0.66 19.15 0.94
C PHE A 10 -0.01 17.78 1.10
N LEU A 11 -1.34 17.71 1.16
CA LEU A 11 -2.06 16.43 1.29
C LEU A 11 -1.84 15.53 0.08
N SER A 12 -1.90 16.10 -1.13
CA SER A 12 -1.69 15.34 -2.37
C SER A 12 -0.27 14.76 -2.44
N GLU A 13 0.75 15.59 -2.18
CA GLU A 13 2.16 15.20 -2.19
C GLU A 13 2.49 14.23 -1.05
N SER A 14 1.92 14.44 0.13
CA SER A 14 2.10 13.55 1.28
C SER A 14 1.53 12.17 1.00
N ARG A 15 0.35 12.06 0.39
CA ARG A 15 -0.24 10.77 0.00
C ARG A 15 0.56 10.04 -1.07
N GLU A 16 1.17 10.77 -2.00
CA GLU A 16 2.05 10.16 -3.00
C GLU A 16 3.31 9.59 -2.36
N ASN A 17 3.95 10.36 -1.47
CA ASN A 17 5.12 9.91 -0.71
C ASN A 17 4.78 8.74 0.22
N LEU A 18 3.65 8.77 0.93
CA LEU A 18 3.19 7.65 1.79
C LEU A 18 2.95 6.37 0.97
N SER A 19 2.37 6.48 -0.22
CA SER A 19 2.21 5.33 -1.11
C SER A 19 3.55 4.76 -1.57
N GLU A 20 4.53 5.62 -1.88
CA GLU A 20 5.88 5.20 -2.25
C GLU A 20 6.60 4.52 -1.07
N ILE A 21 6.44 5.06 0.14
CA ILE A 21 6.98 4.49 1.38
C ILE A 21 6.41 3.08 1.61
N ASN A 22 5.10 2.91 1.55
CA ASN A 22 4.44 1.61 1.75
C ASN A 22 4.92 0.57 0.72
N ASN A 23 4.98 0.95 -0.56
CA ASN A 23 5.47 0.06 -1.62
C ASN A 23 6.93 -0.38 -1.40
N ALA A 24 7.80 0.57 -1.03
CA ALA A 24 9.20 0.26 -0.76
C ALA A 24 9.37 -0.55 0.53
N LEU A 25 8.50 -0.37 1.52
CA LEU A 25 8.54 -1.15 2.76
C LEU A 25 8.12 -2.60 2.57
N LEU A 26 7.12 -2.85 1.72
CA LEU A 26 6.75 -4.21 1.28
C LEU A 26 7.87 -4.89 0.47
N GLU A 27 8.56 -4.13 -0.39
CA GLU A 27 9.75 -4.61 -1.10
C GLU A 27 10.87 -4.98 -0.12
N LEU A 28 11.09 -4.16 0.91
CA LEU A 28 12.04 -4.45 1.98
C LEU A 28 11.69 -5.72 2.75
N GLU A 29 10.40 -5.93 3.07
CA GLU A 29 9.91 -7.13 3.77
C GLU A 29 10.15 -8.41 2.97
N ARG A 30 10.08 -8.34 1.63
CA ARG A 30 10.35 -9.45 0.70
C ARG A 30 11.84 -9.71 0.47
N GLY A 31 12.73 -8.94 1.11
CA GLY A 31 14.17 -9.08 1.02
C GLY A 31 14.86 -8.14 0.01
N GLY A 32 14.13 -7.23 -0.64
CA GLY A 32 14.64 -6.27 -1.62
C GLY A 32 15.35 -5.05 -1.03
N SER A 33 16.27 -5.25 -0.08
CA SER A 33 16.85 -4.15 0.72
C SER A 33 17.66 -3.11 -0.08
N ASP A 34 18.41 -3.55 -1.11
CA ASP A 34 19.29 -2.69 -1.90
C ASP A 34 18.57 -1.56 -2.65
N THR A 35 17.35 -1.82 -3.12
CA THR A 35 16.52 -0.89 -3.88
C THR A 35 15.47 -0.20 -3.02
N ALA A 36 14.94 -0.89 -2.00
CA ALA A 36 13.92 -0.37 -1.11
C ALA A 36 14.44 0.73 -0.18
N ILE A 37 15.58 0.54 0.48
CA ILE A 37 16.09 1.48 1.50
C ILE A 37 16.34 2.88 0.90
N PRO A 38 16.99 3.04 -0.27
CA PRO A 38 17.18 4.37 -0.88
C PRO A 38 15.87 5.05 -1.31
N ARG A 39 14.83 4.29 -1.64
CA ARG A 39 13.50 4.84 -1.98
C ARG A 39 12.79 5.33 -0.71
N LEU A 40 12.77 4.50 0.33
CA LEU A 40 12.25 4.84 1.66
C LEU A 40 12.89 6.12 2.18
N PHE A 41 14.23 6.19 2.17
CA PHE A 41 14.96 7.35 2.68
C PHE A 41 14.59 8.64 1.96
N ARG A 42 14.50 8.64 0.63
CA ARG A 42 14.14 9.84 -0.16
C ARG A 42 12.71 10.30 0.12
N ALA A 43 11.76 9.37 0.16
CA ALA A 43 10.37 9.70 0.41
C ALA A 43 10.16 10.22 1.84
N VAL A 44 10.76 9.57 2.85
CA VAL A 44 10.70 10.02 4.25
C VAL A 44 11.40 11.38 4.44
N HIS A 45 12.55 11.60 3.79
CA HIS A 45 13.24 12.90 3.82
C HIS A 45 12.37 14.03 3.22
N THR A 46 11.63 13.72 2.15
CA THR A 46 10.69 14.65 1.53
C THR A 46 9.52 14.96 2.47
N MET A 47 8.96 13.95 3.14
CA MET A 47 7.93 14.10 4.18
C MET A 47 8.39 15.00 5.33
N LYS A 48 9.63 14.83 5.80
CA LYS A 48 10.24 15.69 6.82
C LYS A 48 10.29 17.16 6.37
N GLY A 49 10.77 17.39 5.15
CA GLY A 49 10.87 18.73 4.57
C GLY A 49 9.50 19.41 4.45
N MET A 50 8.50 18.69 3.95
CA MET A 50 7.12 19.19 3.83
C MET A 50 6.49 19.47 5.20
N GLY A 51 6.64 18.56 6.16
CA GLY A 51 6.14 18.73 7.53
C GLY A 51 6.74 19.94 8.22
N ALA A 52 8.06 20.14 8.11
CA ALA A 52 8.75 21.31 8.66
C ALA A 52 8.32 22.62 7.98
N ALA A 53 8.20 22.63 6.65
CA ALA A 53 7.78 23.81 5.89
C ALA A 53 6.35 24.26 6.19
N MET A 54 5.44 23.31 6.44
CA MET A 54 4.04 23.59 6.79
C MET A 54 3.81 23.81 8.29
N GLY A 55 4.82 23.59 9.14
CA GLY A 55 4.69 23.70 10.59
C GLY A 55 3.93 22.54 11.24
N TYR A 56 3.79 21.40 10.55
CA TYR A 56 3.15 20.20 11.09
C TYR A 56 4.15 19.39 11.90
N THR A 57 4.27 19.75 13.18
CA THR A 57 5.28 19.22 14.10
C THR A 57 5.29 17.69 14.15
N SER A 58 4.13 17.05 14.31
CA SER A 58 4.03 15.58 14.40
C SER A 58 4.54 14.87 13.13
N VAL A 59 4.22 15.41 11.94
CA VAL A 59 4.69 14.86 10.66
C VAL A 59 6.21 15.00 10.55
N GLY A 60 6.74 16.16 10.94
CA GLY A 60 8.18 16.42 10.94
C GLY A 60 8.96 15.53 11.90
N GLU A 61 8.49 15.39 13.14
CA GLU A 61 9.12 14.57 14.18
C GLU A 61 9.11 13.08 13.81
N LEU A 62 7.96 12.53 13.40
CA LEU A 62 7.86 11.13 12.98
C LEU A 62 8.73 10.81 11.76
N SER A 63 8.74 11.71 10.76
CA SER A 63 9.59 11.54 9.58
C SER A 63 11.07 11.56 9.95
N HIS A 64 11.49 12.38 10.92
CA HIS A 64 12.87 12.43 11.38
C HIS A 64 13.28 11.13 12.10
N GLU A 65 12.43 10.58 12.97
CA GLU A 65 12.73 9.31 13.64
C GLU A 65 12.83 8.14 12.65
N LEU A 66 11.92 8.08 11.67
CA LEU A 66 11.98 7.11 10.58
C LEU A 66 13.25 7.27 9.72
N GLU A 67 13.62 8.52 9.39
CA GLU A 67 14.85 8.81 8.63
C GLU A 67 16.09 8.34 9.38
N THR A 68 16.14 8.54 10.70
CA THR A 68 17.24 8.10 11.57
C THR A 68 17.40 6.58 11.57
N LEU A 69 16.29 5.84 11.68
CA LEU A 69 16.29 4.38 11.61
C LEU A 69 16.74 3.88 10.22
N LEU A 70 16.23 4.50 9.16
CA LEU A 70 16.60 4.16 7.78
C LEU A 70 18.06 4.48 7.46
N ASP A 71 18.63 5.55 8.03
CA ASP A 71 20.05 5.89 7.85
C ASP A 71 20.97 4.82 8.43
N LYS A 72 20.61 4.25 9.60
CA LYS A 72 21.35 3.14 10.20
C LYS A 72 21.29 1.86 9.36
N LEU A 73 20.13 1.56 8.77
CA LEU A 73 19.98 0.45 7.83
C LEU A 73 20.78 0.69 6.54
N ARG A 74 20.73 1.91 6.00
CA ARG A 74 21.46 2.30 4.79
C ARG A 74 22.97 2.19 4.93
N ASN A 75 23.49 2.57 6.09
CA ASN A 75 24.92 2.56 6.38
C ASN A 75 25.42 1.20 6.90
N GLY A 76 24.53 0.19 6.98
CA GLY A 76 24.86 -1.15 7.46
C GLY A 76 25.13 -1.23 8.97
N ALA A 77 24.80 -0.18 9.73
CA ALA A 77 24.91 -0.16 11.18
C ALA A 77 23.80 -1.00 11.86
N LEU A 78 22.68 -1.20 11.16
CA LEU A 78 21.61 -2.11 11.55
C LEU A 78 21.36 -3.12 10.42
N VAL A 79 21.07 -4.36 10.80
CA VAL A 79 20.65 -5.42 9.87
C VAL A 79 19.13 -5.35 9.73
N VAL A 80 18.61 -5.53 8.52
CA VAL A 80 17.17 -5.63 8.30
C VAL A 80 16.65 -6.91 8.96
N THR A 81 15.88 -6.75 10.04
CA THR A 81 15.25 -7.85 10.78
C THR A 81 13.73 -7.67 10.79
N ARG A 82 12.98 -8.75 11.08
CA ARG A 82 11.52 -8.68 11.18
C ARG A 82 11.04 -7.63 12.21
N PRO A 83 11.61 -7.54 13.43
CA PRO A 83 11.24 -6.49 14.39
C PRO A 83 11.46 -5.07 13.87
N ILE A 84 12.53 -4.84 13.10
CA ILE A 84 12.82 -3.53 12.50
C ILE A 84 11.80 -3.20 11.41
N ILE A 85 11.45 -4.16 10.54
CA ILE A 85 10.40 -4.00 9.52
C ILE A 85 9.06 -3.68 10.19
N ASP A 86 8.68 -4.43 11.22
CA ASP A 86 7.42 -4.21 11.95
C ASP A 86 7.37 -2.82 12.64
N THR A 87 8.54 -2.32 13.07
CA THR A 87 8.69 -0.97 13.64
C THR A 87 8.56 0.11 12.57
N LEU A 88 9.17 -0.09 11.40
CA LEU A 88 9.02 0.81 10.25
C LEU A 88 7.56 0.91 9.82
N PHE A 89 6.83 -0.20 9.71
CA PHE A 89 5.39 -0.18 9.39
C PHE A 89 4.60 0.62 10.43
N SER A 90 4.83 0.33 11.72
CA SER A 90 4.13 1.05 12.80
C SER A 90 4.41 2.56 12.77
N GLY A 91 5.62 2.98 12.38
CA GLY A 91 5.97 4.39 12.25
C GLY A 91 5.36 5.06 11.02
N VAL A 92 5.24 4.33 9.90
CA VAL A 92 4.58 4.84 8.68
C VAL A 92 3.07 4.99 8.90
N ASP A 93 2.42 4.05 9.57
CA ASP A 93 1.00 4.17 9.95
C ASP A 93 0.75 5.41 10.82
N ALA A 94 1.67 5.70 11.75
CA ALA A 94 1.61 6.90 12.58
C ALA A 94 1.83 8.18 11.76
N LEU A 95 2.73 8.13 10.77
CA LEU A 95 2.98 9.24 9.87
C LEU A 95 1.76 9.55 8.98
N GLU A 96 1.08 8.52 8.47
CA GLU A 96 -0.17 8.66 7.72
C GLU A 96 -1.26 9.32 8.56
N GLN A 97 -1.46 8.81 9.78
CA GLN A 97 -2.40 9.40 10.73
C GLN A 97 -2.06 10.86 11.10
N ALA A 98 -0.77 11.19 11.24
CA ALA A 98 -0.33 12.57 11.51
C ALA A 98 -0.64 13.51 10.34
N VAL A 99 -0.55 13.04 9.09
CA VAL A 99 -0.92 13.80 7.89
C VAL A 99 -2.43 14.04 7.83
N ASP A 100 -3.23 13.03 8.15
CA ASP A 100 -4.70 13.16 8.18
C ASP A 100 -5.16 14.12 9.28
N LEU A 101 -4.52 14.09 10.46
CA LEU A 101 -4.78 15.05 11.55
C LEU A 101 -4.39 16.48 11.15
N ALA A 102 -3.22 16.66 10.54
CA ALA A 102 -2.72 17.97 10.11
C ALA A 102 -3.65 18.65 9.07
N THR A 103 -4.42 17.87 8.32
CA THR A 103 -5.34 18.36 7.29
C THR A 103 -6.80 18.39 7.74
N GLY A 104 -7.08 18.05 9.00
CA GLY A 104 -8.43 18.07 9.58
C GLY A 104 -9.32 16.92 9.11
N ALA A 105 -8.73 15.86 8.53
CA ALA A 105 -9.46 14.68 8.06
C ALA A 105 -9.78 13.67 9.17
N ALA A 106 -9.19 13.81 10.37
CA ALA A 106 -9.38 12.92 11.51
C ALA A 106 -9.85 13.67 12.78
N PRO A 107 -10.86 13.16 13.52
CA PRO A 107 -11.39 13.79 14.73
C PRO A 107 -10.59 13.49 16.03
N GLN A 108 -9.48 12.76 15.98
CA GLN A 108 -8.81 12.24 17.18
C GLN A 108 -7.35 12.69 17.31
N GLN A 109 -6.97 13.08 18.53
CA GLN A 109 -5.61 13.45 18.90
C GLN A 109 -4.73 12.18 18.93
N LEU A 110 -3.73 12.11 18.04
CA LEU A 110 -2.75 11.01 18.06
C LEU A 110 -1.86 11.10 19.29
N ASP A 111 -1.68 9.98 19.99
CA ASP A 111 -0.58 9.85 20.96
C ASP A 111 0.71 9.42 20.22
N VAL A 112 1.35 10.40 19.59
CA VAL A 112 2.58 10.22 18.82
C VAL A 112 3.77 9.79 19.71
N LYS A 113 3.66 9.99 21.04
CA LYS A 113 4.79 9.79 21.97
C LYS A 113 5.18 8.32 22.14
N ASP A 114 4.20 7.43 22.27
CA ASP A 114 4.46 6.00 22.44
C ASP A 114 5.11 5.37 21.19
N ILE A 115 4.70 5.82 20.00
CA ILE A 115 5.25 5.33 18.74
C ILE A 115 6.67 5.86 18.53
N MET A 116 6.91 7.15 18.80
CA MET A 116 8.27 7.71 18.78
C MET A 116 9.20 6.99 19.77
N ALA A 117 8.72 6.64 20.97
CA ALA A 117 9.50 5.88 21.93
C ALA A 117 9.93 4.50 21.39
N ARG A 118 9.03 3.81 20.68
CA ARG A 118 9.32 2.51 20.04
C ARG A 118 10.30 2.63 18.89
N ILE A 119 10.18 3.65 18.04
CA ILE A 119 11.13 3.89 16.92
C ILE A 119 12.53 4.22 17.46
N ARG A 120 12.61 5.03 18.53
CA ARG A 120 13.87 5.35 19.22
C ARG A 120 14.50 4.11 19.85
N ALA A 121 13.71 3.27 20.53
CA ALA A 121 14.21 2.03 21.12
C ALA A 121 14.79 1.09 20.05
N ALA A 122 14.09 0.88 18.93
CA ALA A 122 14.58 0.07 17.82
C ALA A 122 15.82 0.66 17.14
N SER A 123 15.99 1.99 17.19
CA SER A 123 17.19 2.67 16.69
C SER A 123 18.37 2.55 17.65
N SER A 124 18.14 2.36 18.95
CA SER A 124 19.15 2.36 20.01
C SER A 124 19.67 0.98 20.40
N GLU A 125 19.00 -0.10 19.98
CA GLU A 125 19.47 -1.45 20.23
C GLU A 125 20.77 -1.76 19.46
N GLU A 126 21.91 -1.58 20.13
CA GLU A 126 23.14 -2.34 19.88
C GLU A 126 22.88 -3.82 20.23
N THR A 127 22.24 -4.56 19.35
CA THR A 127 22.16 -6.02 19.50
C THR A 127 23.48 -6.64 19.04
N ALA A 128 24.43 -6.77 19.97
CA ALA A 128 25.42 -7.83 19.93
C ALA A 128 24.73 -9.20 20.15
N PRO A 129 25.23 -10.29 19.53
CA PRO A 129 24.40 -11.42 19.14
C PRO A 129 24.30 -12.48 20.22
N THR A 130 23.15 -13.16 20.31
CA THR A 130 23.11 -14.58 20.67
C THR A 130 22.03 -15.27 19.83
N PHE A 131 22.52 -16.17 18.99
CA PHE A 131 21.78 -17.05 18.09
C PHE A 131 20.89 -18.03 18.84
N THR A 132 19.71 -18.31 18.29
CA THR A 132 19.45 -19.63 17.68
C THR A 132 18.72 -19.42 16.37
N SER A 133 19.45 -19.70 15.29
CA SER A 133 18.99 -19.73 13.92
C SER A 133 18.17 -21.00 13.71
N GLU A 134 16.93 -20.82 13.28
CA GLU A 134 16.30 -21.71 12.32
C GLU A 134 15.83 -20.80 11.19
N PHE A 135 16.20 -21.13 9.95
CA PHE A 135 16.13 -20.31 8.73
C PHE A 135 17.31 -19.34 8.51
N ALA A 136 18.46 -19.94 8.18
CA ALA A 136 19.55 -19.27 7.48
C ALA A 136 19.11 -18.82 6.07
N ILE A 137 19.16 -17.52 5.80
CA ILE A 137 19.22 -16.98 4.44
C ILE A 137 20.70 -16.97 4.04
N VAL A 138 20.99 -17.65 2.93
CA VAL A 138 22.34 -17.85 2.37
C VAL A 138 23.02 -16.50 2.08
N PRO A 139 24.29 -16.29 2.45
CA PRO A 139 25.05 -15.12 2.03
C PRO A 139 25.55 -15.31 0.59
N VAL A 140 25.24 -14.36 -0.30
CA VAL A 140 25.86 -14.30 -1.64
C VAL A 140 27.19 -13.58 -1.53
N ASP A 141 28.25 -14.36 -1.69
CA ASP A 141 29.63 -13.93 -1.82
C ASP A 141 29.85 -13.09 -3.09
N LYS A 142 30.44 -11.91 -2.94
CA LYS A 142 31.03 -11.14 -4.03
C LYS A 142 32.43 -11.69 -4.33
N LYS A 143 32.62 -12.32 -5.49
CA LYS A 143 33.91 -12.32 -6.19
C LYS A 143 33.74 -12.56 -7.69
N ALA A 144 34.28 -11.62 -8.49
CA ALA A 144 34.59 -11.84 -9.89
C ALA A 144 35.67 -12.94 -10.03
N PRO A 145 35.79 -13.58 -11.21
CA PRO A 145 36.74 -13.06 -12.20
C PRO A 145 36.26 -13.14 -13.66
N ALA A 146 36.93 -12.36 -14.51
CA ALA A 146 36.85 -12.39 -15.97
C ALA A 146 37.54 -13.62 -16.56
N HIS A 147 37.01 -14.18 -17.66
CA HIS A 147 37.71 -14.29 -18.95
C HIS A 147 36.82 -14.84 -20.08
N SER A 148 36.82 -14.09 -21.19
CA SER A 148 36.68 -14.42 -22.61
C SER A 148 36.34 -15.85 -23.08
N GLY A 149 35.38 -15.92 -24.01
CA GLY A 149 35.59 -16.61 -25.28
C GLY A 149 34.50 -17.58 -25.76
N SER A 150 33.69 -17.09 -26.72
CA SER A 150 33.21 -17.80 -27.93
C SER A 150 31.69 -17.81 -28.15
N SER A 151 31.35 -17.68 -29.42
CA SER A 151 30.18 -17.06 -30.05
C SER A 151 29.08 -18.04 -30.49
N ALA A 152 27.83 -17.69 -30.15
CA ALA A 152 26.57 -17.65 -30.96
C ALA A 152 26.08 -18.88 -31.78
N PRO A 153 24.78 -18.93 -32.20
CA PRO A 153 23.57 -18.23 -31.71
C PRO A 153 22.39 -19.19 -31.40
N ALA A 154 21.53 -18.82 -30.44
CA ALA A 154 20.21 -19.42 -30.27
C ALA A 154 19.14 -18.52 -30.90
N SER A 155 18.32 -19.11 -31.77
CA SER A 155 17.16 -18.50 -32.43
C SER A 155 16.18 -17.91 -31.41
N GLN A 156 15.90 -16.61 -31.54
CA GLN A 156 14.84 -15.93 -30.80
C GLN A 156 13.51 -16.07 -31.55
N ALA A 157 12.53 -16.69 -30.91
CA ALA A 157 11.12 -16.53 -31.27
C ALA A 157 10.60 -15.19 -30.70
N PRO A 158 9.72 -14.47 -31.41
CA PRO A 158 9.31 -13.12 -31.01
C PRO A 158 8.34 -13.18 -29.81
N GLN A 159 8.83 -12.78 -28.63
CA GLN A 159 7.95 -12.40 -27.52
C GLN A 159 7.19 -11.13 -27.92
N LYS A 160 5.87 -11.27 -28.10
CA LYS A 160 4.95 -10.12 -28.15
C LYS A 160 5.07 -9.39 -26.82
N THR A 161 5.78 -8.27 -26.82
CA THR A 161 5.81 -7.34 -25.71
C THR A 161 4.44 -6.68 -25.60
N SER A 162 3.56 -7.24 -24.77
CA SER A 162 2.37 -6.53 -24.33
C SER A 162 2.84 -5.27 -23.59
N ARG A 163 2.57 -4.12 -24.18
CA ARG A 163 2.97 -2.82 -23.66
C ARG A 163 2.02 -2.48 -22.52
N HIS A 164 2.31 -2.98 -21.31
CA HIS A 164 1.55 -2.64 -20.12
C HIS A 164 1.80 -1.18 -19.75
N ILE A 165 0.77 -0.34 -19.90
CA ILE A 165 0.78 1.05 -19.45
C ILE A 165 0.32 1.05 -18.00
N ARG A 166 1.18 1.50 -17.08
CA ARG A 166 0.78 1.70 -15.68
C ARG A 166 -0.17 2.90 -15.61
N ILE A 167 -1.39 2.65 -15.14
CA ILE A 167 -2.41 3.67 -14.95
C ILE A 167 -2.51 3.95 -13.44
N ASP A 168 -2.44 5.24 -13.08
CA ASP A 168 -2.63 5.69 -11.70
C ASP A 168 -4.07 5.37 -11.24
N ALA A 169 -4.22 4.76 -10.07
CA ALA A 169 -5.51 4.39 -9.49
C ALA A 169 -6.47 5.58 -9.38
N ARG A 170 -5.98 6.79 -9.05
CA ARG A 170 -6.81 8.01 -8.95
C ARG A 170 -7.43 8.41 -10.28
N ARG A 171 -6.75 8.10 -11.39
CA ARG A 171 -7.29 8.36 -12.74
C ARG A 171 -8.44 7.43 -13.05
N LEU A 172 -8.36 6.15 -12.65
CA LEU A 172 -9.46 5.20 -12.79
C LEU A 172 -10.67 5.61 -11.95
N ASP A 173 -10.46 6.11 -10.74
CA ASP A 173 -11.55 6.63 -9.89
C ASP A 173 -12.22 7.86 -10.50
N THR A 174 -11.42 8.77 -11.05
CA THR A 174 -11.95 9.95 -11.78
C THR A 174 -12.77 9.52 -12.99
N LEU A 175 -12.29 8.52 -13.74
CA LEU A 175 -13.02 7.96 -14.88
C LEU A 175 -14.35 7.32 -14.45
N MET A 176 -14.37 6.59 -13.33
CA MET A 176 -15.61 6.02 -12.79
C MET A 176 -16.64 7.09 -12.43
N ASN A 177 -16.20 8.22 -11.85
CA ASN A 177 -17.09 9.34 -11.56
C ASN A 177 -17.66 9.96 -12.83
N VAL A 178 -16.83 10.18 -13.85
CA VAL A 178 -17.27 10.72 -15.15
C VAL A 178 -18.25 9.76 -15.84
N VAL A 179 -17.98 8.45 -15.80
CA VAL A 179 -18.93 7.45 -16.33
C VAL A 179 -20.24 7.49 -15.56
N GLY A 180 -20.22 7.65 -14.24
CA GLY A 180 -21.40 7.86 -13.41
C GLY A 180 -22.21 9.10 -13.83
N GLU A 181 -21.56 10.22 -14.08
CA GLU A 181 -22.22 11.43 -14.60
C GLU A 181 -22.83 11.20 -15.99
N LEU A 182 -22.13 10.47 -16.88
CA LEU A 182 -22.64 10.12 -18.21
C LEU A 182 -23.86 9.20 -18.15
N VAL A 183 -23.88 8.25 -17.21
CA VAL A 183 -25.03 7.37 -16.93
C VAL A 183 -26.25 8.22 -16.53
N ILE A 184 -26.08 9.17 -15.60
CA ILE A 184 -27.15 10.08 -15.17
C ILE A 184 -27.64 10.96 -16.32
N ALA A 185 -26.70 11.54 -17.09
CA ALA A 185 -27.03 12.39 -18.23
C ALA A 185 -27.82 11.61 -19.30
N ARG A 186 -27.39 10.38 -19.60
CA ARG A 186 -28.08 9.47 -20.52
C ARG A 186 -29.49 9.13 -20.02
N ASP A 187 -29.66 8.79 -18.74
CA ASP A 187 -30.99 8.48 -18.18
C ASP A 187 -31.95 9.66 -18.29
N ARG A 188 -31.45 10.89 -18.15
CA ARG A 188 -32.24 12.10 -18.38
C ARG A 188 -32.66 12.24 -19.83
N ILE A 189 -31.76 11.98 -20.79
CA ILE A 189 -32.07 12.00 -22.23
C ILE A 189 -33.11 10.91 -22.56
N GLN A 190 -32.95 9.71 -22.01
CA GLN A 190 -33.90 8.61 -22.22
C GLN A 190 -35.30 8.96 -21.71
N LYS A 191 -35.42 9.58 -20.53
CA LYS A 191 -36.71 10.06 -20.02
C LYS A 191 -37.37 11.09 -20.94
N ILE A 192 -36.58 12.04 -21.48
CA ILE A 192 -37.09 13.03 -22.43
C ILE A 192 -37.54 12.35 -23.73
N ALA A 193 -36.76 11.39 -24.24
CA ALA A 193 -37.10 10.61 -25.42
C ALA A 193 -38.43 9.83 -25.23
N GLN A 194 -38.62 9.23 -24.05
CA GLN A 194 -39.87 8.56 -23.68
C GLN A 194 -41.06 9.52 -23.64
N GLN A 195 -40.88 10.73 -23.10
CA GLN A 195 -41.93 11.75 -23.04
C GLN A 195 -42.31 12.30 -24.42
N LEU A 196 -41.33 12.42 -25.31
CA LEU A 196 -41.53 12.88 -26.69
C LEU A 196 -42.11 11.79 -27.60
N GLY A 197 -42.01 10.51 -27.19
CA GLY A 197 -42.39 9.37 -28.03
C GLY A 197 -41.49 9.19 -29.25
N ASP A 198 -40.24 9.66 -29.18
CA ASP A 198 -39.27 9.58 -30.28
C ASP A 198 -38.55 8.22 -30.26
N GLU A 199 -39.00 7.28 -31.10
CA GLU A 199 -38.43 5.94 -31.20
C GLU A 199 -36.95 5.94 -31.63
N SER A 200 -36.55 6.86 -32.50
CA SER A 200 -35.16 6.97 -32.99
C SER A 200 -34.23 7.42 -31.86
N LEU A 201 -34.67 8.41 -31.08
CA LEU A 201 -33.92 8.88 -29.91
C LEU A 201 -33.87 7.80 -28.82
N LEU A 202 -34.96 7.05 -28.60
CA LEU A 202 -34.98 5.90 -27.69
C LEU A 202 -33.96 4.84 -28.10
N GLU A 203 -33.92 4.46 -29.38
CA GLU A 203 -32.93 3.49 -29.89
C GLU A 203 -31.50 4.01 -29.69
N ALA A 204 -31.24 5.29 -29.95
CA ALA A 204 -29.94 5.90 -29.71
C ALA A 204 -29.53 5.88 -28.22
N THR A 205 -30.47 6.15 -27.30
CA THR A 205 -30.20 6.07 -25.85
C THR A 205 -29.94 4.64 -25.35
N LEU A 206 -30.60 3.65 -25.95
CA LEU A 206 -30.34 2.23 -25.65
C LEU A 206 -28.93 1.82 -26.12
N ARG A 207 -28.52 2.23 -27.31
CA ARG A 207 -27.14 1.99 -27.79
C ARG A 207 -26.11 2.67 -26.88
N ALA A 208 -26.36 3.92 -26.47
CA ALA A 208 -25.50 4.63 -25.52
C ALA A 208 -25.43 3.92 -24.16
N SER A 209 -26.53 3.32 -23.70
CA SER A 209 -26.57 2.51 -22.47
C SER A 209 -25.61 1.32 -22.55
N GLN A 210 -25.64 0.57 -23.65
CA GLN A 210 -24.76 -0.58 -23.84
C GLN A 210 -23.28 -0.18 -23.88
N ILE A 211 -22.95 0.91 -24.58
CA ILE A 211 -21.58 1.42 -24.66
C ILE A 211 -21.09 1.86 -23.26
N LEU A 212 -21.93 2.57 -22.51
CA LEU A 212 -21.59 3.00 -21.15
C LEU A 212 -21.40 1.81 -20.21
N ALA A 213 -22.24 0.77 -20.30
CA ALA A 213 -22.08 -0.44 -19.51
C ALA A 213 -20.77 -1.18 -19.85
N ASN A 214 -20.43 -1.29 -21.13
CA ASN A 214 -19.17 -1.90 -21.56
C ASN A 214 -17.96 -1.09 -21.06
N LEU A 215 -18.02 0.24 -21.16
CA LEU A 215 -16.96 1.13 -20.68
C LEU A 215 -16.80 1.03 -19.16
N GLN A 216 -17.92 0.99 -18.43
CA GLN A 216 -17.92 0.80 -16.98
C GLN A 216 -17.24 -0.52 -16.61
N ASN A 217 -17.58 -1.63 -17.29
CA ASN A 217 -16.97 -2.93 -17.05
C ASN A 217 -15.46 -2.92 -17.30
N GLU A 218 -14.99 -2.33 -18.40
CA GLU A 218 -13.55 -2.23 -18.71
C GLU A 218 -12.77 -1.38 -17.71
N ILE A 219 -13.37 -0.31 -17.18
CA ILE A 219 -12.72 0.49 -16.14
C ILE A 219 -12.69 -0.29 -14.82
N MET A 220 -13.77 -0.99 -14.48
CA MET A 220 -13.85 -1.84 -13.28
C MET A 220 -12.83 -2.97 -13.33
N THR A 221 -12.70 -3.69 -14.46
CA THR A 221 -11.68 -4.73 -14.62
C THR A 221 -10.27 -4.16 -14.55
N SER A 222 -10.03 -2.98 -15.14
CA SER A 222 -8.75 -2.28 -15.03
C SER A 222 -8.41 -1.79 -13.60
N ARG A 223 -9.41 -1.72 -12.70
CA ARG A 223 -9.25 -1.31 -11.29
C ARG A 223 -9.12 -2.51 -10.35
N MET A 224 -9.26 -3.74 -10.85
CA MET A 224 -9.11 -4.94 -10.03
C MET A 224 -7.70 -4.98 -9.42
N VAL A 225 -7.65 -5.22 -8.12
CA VAL A 225 -6.43 -5.35 -7.34
C VAL A 225 -6.38 -6.75 -6.75
N PRO A 226 -5.21 -7.42 -6.73
CA PRO A 226 -5.09 -8.71 -6.09
C PRO A 226 -5.45 -8.64 -4.61
N VAL A 227 -6.32 -9.55 -4.16
CA VAL A 227 -6.83 -9.59 -2.78
C VAL A 227 -5.70 -9.87 -1.78
N TRP A 228 -4.59 -10.47 -2.20
CA TRP A 228 -3.46 -10.75 -1.31
C TRP A 228 -2.90 -9.50 -0.61
N GLN A 229 -3.06 -8.30 -1.18
CA GLN A 229 -2.52 -7.05 -0.60
C GLN A 229 -3.11 -6.77 0.78
N ILE A 230 -4.40 -7.02 1.00
CA ILE A 230 -5.01 -6.81 2.32
C ILE A 230 -4.66 -7.92 3.32
N PHE A 231 -4.21 -9.07 2.83
CA PHE A 231 -3.87 -10.24 3.65
C PHE A 231 -2.45 -10.20 4.18
N GLU A 232 -1.57 -9.31 3.69
CA GLU A 232 -0.18 -9.21 4.17
C GLU A 232 -0.07 -8.90 5.67
N ARG A 233 -1.05 -8.17 6.21
CA ARG A 233 -1.14 -7.86 7.65
C ARG A 233 -1.73 -9.00 8.50
N PHE A 234 -2.42 -9.97 7.90
CA PHE A 234 -3.15 -11.01 8.65
C PHE A 234 -2.22 -11.96 9.42
N PRO A 235 -1.10 -12.47 8.87
CA PRO A 235 -0.21 -13.35 9.60
C PRO A 235 0.31 -12.75 10.91
N ARG A 236 0.55 -11.43 10.93
CA ARG A 236 0.98 -10.73 12.14
C ARG A 236 -0.15 -10.65 13.16
N VAL A 237 -1.33 -10.18 12.75
CA VAL A 237 -2.49 -10.06 13.64
C VAL A 237 -2.87 -11.41 14.24
N VAL A 238 -2.85 -12.48 13.44
CA VAL A 238 -3.14 -13.85 13.90
C VAL A 238 -2.10 -14.30 14.93
N ARG A 239 -0.81 -14.08 14.68
CA ARG A 239 0.27 -14.47 15.61
C ARG A 239 0.20 -13.71 16.93
N ASP A 240 -0.05 -12.41 16.88
CA ASP A 240 -0.13 -11.56 18.06
C ASP A 240 -1.35 -11.95 18.93
N THR A 241 -2.50 -12.19 18.28
CA THR A 241 -3.74 -12.64 18.95
C THR A 241 -3.59 -14.06 19.52
N ALA A 242 -2.95 -14.98 18.78
CA ALA A 242 -2.69 -16.33 19.27
C ALA A 242 -1.77 -16.33 20.51
N ARG A 243 -0.73 -15.48 20.52
CA ARG A 243 0.16 -15.30 21.67
C ARG A 243 -0.57 -14.72 22.89
N SER A 244 -1.44 -13.72 22.71
CA SER A 244 -2.19 -13.14 23.83
C SER A 244 -3.18 -14.13 24.45
N LEU A 245 -3.70 -15.06 23.65
CA LEU A 245 -4.60 -16.11 24.09
C LEU A 245 -3.89 -17.39 24.57
N GLY A 246 -2.58 -17.50 24.36
CA GLY A 246 -1.81 -18.71 24.68
C GLY A 246 -2.16 -19.93 23.81
N LYS A 247 -2.61 -19.72 22.56
CA LYS A 247 -3.02 -20.79 21.64
C LYS A 247 -1.97 -21.03 20.55
N GLU A 248 -1.76 -22.29 20.17
CA GLU A 248 -0.99 -22.64 18.97
C GLU A 248 -1.90 -22.63 17.74
N VAL A 249 -1.49 -21.91 16.69
CA VAL A 249 -2.31 -21.69 15.49
C VAL A 249 -1.44 -21.84 14.23
N ASP A 250 -1.85 -22.73 13.33
CA ASP A 250 -1.31 -22.84 11.98
C ASP A 250 -2.20 -22.02 11.01
N PHE A 251 -1.66 -20.93 10.47
CA PHE A 251 -2.40 -20.01 9.62
C PHE A 251 -2.01 -20.17 8.14
N LYS A 252 -3.00 -20.53 7.31
CA LYS A 252 -2.84 -20.75 5.85
C LYS A 252 -3.73 -19.79 5.07
N ILE A 253 -3.19 -19.23 3.98
CA ILE A 253 -3.92 -18.36 3.05
C ILE A 253 -3.88 -19.01 1.67
N GLU A 254 -5.05 -19.24 1.09
CA GLU A 254 -5.26 -19.73 -0.28
C GLU A 254 -6.01 -18.68 -1.12
N GLY A 255 -5.89 -18.73 -2.46
CA GLY A 255 -6.59 -17.80 -3.36
C GLY A 255 -5.92 -16.42 -3.48
N ARG A 256 -4.58 -16.36 -3.46
CA ARG A 256 -3.84 -15.09 -3.56
C ARG A 256 -4.04 -14.41 -4.92
N GLU A 257 -4.34 -15.18 -5.94
CA GLU A 257 -4.55 -14.77 -7.33
C GLU A 257 -5.93 -14.15 -7.60
N ILE A 258 -6.85 -14.18 -6.64
CA ILE A 258 -8.16 -13.56 -6.80
C ILE A 258 -7.96 -12.04 -6.88
N GLU A 259 -8.57 -11.42 -7.89
CA GLU A 259 -8.61 -9.98 -8.03
C GLU A 259 -9.99 -9.46 -7.65
N LEU A 260 -10.03 -8.35 -6.91
CA LEU A 260 -11.25 -7.72 -6.44
C LEU A 260 -11.13 -6.21 -6.59
N ASP A 261 -12.29 -5.54 -6.62
CA ASP A 261 -12.35 -4.10 -6.64
C ASP A 261 -11.65 -3.48 -5.42
N ARG A 262 -10.83 -2.45 -5.63
CA ARG A 262 -10.10 -1.78 -4.54
C ARG A 262 -11.00 -1.25 -3.44
N SER A 263 -12.14 -0.63 -3.75
CA SER A 263 -13.01 -0.09 -2.69
C SER A 263 -13.66 -1.22 -1.90
N MET A 264 -14.01 -2.32 -2.57
CA MET A 264 -14.49 -3.52 -1.87
C MET A 264 -13.40 -4.14 -0.99
N LEU A 265 -12.15 -4.19 -1.45
CA LEU A 265 -11.03 -4.68 -0.66
C LEU A 265 -10.79 -3.84 0.60
N ASP A 266 -10.82 -2.52 0.44
CA ASP A 266 -10.64 -1.57 1.55
C ASP A 266 -11.78 -1.73 2.59
N GLU A 267 -13.02 -1.90 2.13
CA GLU A 267 -14.19 -2.14 3.00
C GLU A 267 -14.16 -3.52 3.68
N MET A 268 -13.67 -4.56 2.99
CA MET A 268 -13.63 -5.93 3.52
C MET A 268 -12.49 -6.15 4.52
N GLY A 269 -11.44 -5.33 4.50
CA GLY A 269 -10.25 -5.51 5.33
C GLY A 269 -10.56 -5.64 6.83
N GLU A 270 -11.29 -4.67 7.40
CA GLU A 270 -11.60 -4.65 8.84
C GLU A 270 -12.60 -5.74 9.25
N PRO A 271 -13.72 -5.98 8.52
CA PRO A 271 -14.61 -7.10 8.81
C PRO A 271 -13.90 -8.47 8.80
N VAL A 272 -13.01 -8.72 7.85
CA VAL A 272 -12.27 -10.00 7.78
C VAL A 272 -11.28 -10.13 8.93
N LEU A 273 -10.59 -9.05 9.31
CA LEU A 273 -9.75 -9.03 10.51
C LEU A 273 -10.56 -9.33 11.78
N HIS A 274 -11.76 -8.77 11.89
CA HIS A 274 -12.65 -9.01 13.00
C HIS A 274 -13.09 -10.49 13.05
N LEU A 275 -13.46 -11.06 11.91
CA LEU A 275 -13.80 -12.49 11.80
C LEU A 275 -12.63 -13.39 12.19
N LEU A 276 -11.41 -13.04 11.76
CA LEU A 276 -10.19 -13.77 12.15
C LEU A 276 -9.96 -13.72 13.66
N ARG A 277 -10.07 -12.55 14.30
CA ARG A 277 -9.96 -12.43 15.76
C ARG A 277 -11.01 -13.26 16.47
N ASN A 278 -12.29 -13.13 16.10
CA ASN A 278 -13.36 -13.92 16.71
C ASN A 278 -13.14 -15.43 16.55
N SER A 279 -12.60 -15.86 15.41
CA SER A 279 -12.25 -17.26 15.17
C SER A 279 -11.12 -17.74 16.09
N LEU A 280 -10.14 -16.88 16.39
CA LEU A 280 -9.05 -17.20 17.31
C LEU A 280 -9.52 -17.17 18.78
N ASP A 281 -10.30 -16.16 19.15
CA ASP A 281 -10.83 -15.97 20.50
C ASP A 281 -11.76 -17.12 20.90
N HIS A 282 -12.73 -17.42 20.03
CA HIS A 282 -13.86 -18.31 20.35
C HIS A 282 -13.90 -19.61 19.53
N GLY A 283 -13.24 -19.67 18.37
CA GLY A 283 -13.33 -20.81 17.46
C GLY A 283 -12.22 -21.86 17.63
N VAL A 284 -11.05 -21.48 18.14
CA VAL A 284 -9.95 -22.42 18.45
C VAL A 284 -10.05 -22.83 19.91
N GLU A 285 -10.69 -23.97 20.19
CA GLU A 285 -10.71 -24.57 21.53
C GLU A 285 -9.45 -25.43 21.74
N THR A 286 -8.90 -25.45 22.96
CA THR A 286 -7.83 -26.40 23.32
C THR A 286 -8.38 -27.83 23.25
N PRO A 287 -7.63 -28.79 22.67
CA PRO A 287 -8.05 -30.18 22.56
C PRO A 287 -8.24 -30.88 23.91
#